data_AF-A0A5B7JZ55-F1
#
_entry.id   AF-A0A5B7JZ55-F1
#
_cell.length_a   1.000
_cell.length_b   1.000
_cell.length_c   1.000
_cell.angle_alpha   90.00
_cell.angle_beta   90.00
_cell.angle_gamma   90.00
#
_symmetry.space_group_name_H-M   'P 1'
#
loop_
_entity.id
_entity.type
_entity.pdbx_description
1 polymer ?
#
loop_
_entity_poly.entity_id
_entity_poly.type
_entity_poly.pdbx_seq_one_letter_code
_entity_poly.pdbx_strand_id
1 'polypeptide(L)' 'MKSQCLRNTKKFGFLHRTVDIWNSLSEEIVEAKSEHKFKEKLDKSRYGDRSL' A
#
# COMPACT_ATOMS: atom_id res chain seq x y z
N MET A 1 -14.72 -20.58 -19.82
CA MET A 1 -13.79 -19.44 -20.01
C MET A 1 -14.22 -18.15 -19.29
N LYS A 2 -15.46 -17.65 -19.44
CA LYS A 2 -15.90 -16.38 -18.80
C LYS A 2 -15.83 -16.36 -17.25
N SER A 3 -16.09 -17.48 -16.59
CA SER A 3 -15.99 -17.63 -15.12
C SER A 3 -14.55 -17.52 -14.59
N GLN A 4 -13.58 -17.96 -15.39
CA GLN A 4 -12.15 -17.88 -15.05
C GLN A 4 -11.64 -16.44 -15.19
N CYS A 5 -12.17 -15.69 -16.17
CA CYS A 5 -11.92 -14.26 -16.32
C CYS A 5 -12.41 -13.46 -15.09
N LEU A 6 -13.66 -13.69 -14.62
CA LEU A 6 -14.19 -13.04 -13.42
C LEU A 6 -13.39 -13.37 -12.13
N ARG A 7 -12.95 -14.63 -11.98
CA ARG A 7 -12.06 -15.03 -10.87
C ARG A 7 -10.72 -14.31 -10.93
N ASN A 8 -10.15 -14.18 -12.12
CA ASN A 8 -8.88 -13.47 -12.33
C ASN A 8 -9.03 -11.98 -12.06
N THR A 9 -10.08 -11.30 -12.52
CA THR A 9 -10.32 -9.88 -12.20
C THR A 9 -10.47 -9.65 -10.69
N LYS A 10 -11.16 -10.52 -9.96
CA LYS A 10 -11.22 -10.43 -8.49
C LYS A 10 -9.86 -10.65 -7.84
N LYS A 11 -9.09 -11.64 -8.31
CA LYS A 11 -7.78 -11.98 -7.76
C LYS A 11 -6.74 -10.88 -8.04
N PHE A 12 -6.68 -10.38 -9.26
CA PHE A 12 -5.72 -9.38 -9.70
C PHE A 12 -6.14 -7.96 -9.38
N GLY A 13 -7.45 -7.67 -9.25
CA GLY A 13 -7.92 -6.34 -8.85
C GLY A 13 -7.45 -5.93 -7.46
N PHE A 14 -7.31 -6.89 -6.54
CA PHE A 14 -6.72 -6.65 -5.23
C PHE A 14 -5.21 -6.40 -5.32
N LEU A 15 -4.49 -7.27 -6.02
CA LEU A 15 -3.05 -7.11 -6.29
C LEU A 15 -2.73 -5.75 -6.93
N HIS A 16 -3.51 -5.34 -7.93
CA HIS A 16 -3.34 -4.07 -8.61
C HIS A 16 -3.51 -2.89 -7.65
N ARG A 17 -4.59 -2.87 -6.85
CA ARG A 17 -4.79 -1.84 -5.83
C ARG A 17 -3.66 -1.80 -4.80
N THR A 18 -3.17 -2.96 -4.37
CA THR A 18 -2.03 -3.03 -3.43
C THR A 18 -0.76 -2.46 -4.06
N VAL A 19 -0.49 -2.77 -5.33
CA VAL A 19 0.66 -2.24 -6.07
C VAL A 19 0.55 -0.74 -6.28
N ASP A 20 -0.64 -0.22 -6.65
CA ASP A 20 -0.86 1.22 -6.80
C ASP A 20 -0.64 1.96 -5.48
N ILE A 21 -1.16 1.42 -4.37
CA ILE A 21 -0.96 1.98 -3.03
C ILE A 21 0.53 1.98 -2.68
N TRP A 22 1.24 0.87 -2.93
CA TRP A 22 2.67 0.76 -2.66
C TRP A 22 3.49 1.77 -3.48
N ASN A 23 3.20 1.88 -4.78
CA ASN A 23 3.86 2.83 -5.68
C ASN A 23 3.54 4.30 -5.36
N SER A 24 2.45 4.57 -4.64
CA SER A 24 2.12 5.93 -4.19
C SER A 24 2.85 6.36 -2.91
N LEU A 25 3.54 5.44 -2.23
CA LEU A 25 4.35 5.76 -1.05
C LEU A 25 5.67 6.41 -1.46
N SER A 26 6.19 7.30 -0.63
CA SER A 26 7.54 7.85 -0.83
C SER A 26 8.61 6.81 -0.55
N GLU A 27 9.73 6.90 -1.26
CA GLU A 27 10.91 6.05 -1.05
C GLU A 27 11.36 6.07 0.41
N GLU A 28 11.28 7.23 1.06
CA GLU A 28 11.60 7.38 2.48
C GLU A 28 10.77 6.49 3.42
N ILE A 29 9.48 6.27 3.09
CA ILE A 29 8.61 5.37 3.86
C ILE A 29 9.02 3.93 3.57
N VAL A 30 9.21 3.57 2.30
CA VAL A 30 9.54 2.22 1.83
C VAL A 30 10.90 1.74 2.34
N GLU A 31 11.90 2.61 2.38
CA GLU A 31 13.27 2.32 2.82
C GLU A 31 13.45 2.32 4.35
N ALA A 32 12.36 2.40 5.12
CA ALA A 32 12.46 2.38 6.57
C ALA A 32 13.11 1.08 7.07
N LYS A 33 14.23 1.22 7.80
CA LYS A 33 15.04 0.10 8.31
C LYS A 33 14.33 -0.83 9.31
N SER A 34 13.16 -0.45 9.82
CA SER A 34 12.39 -1.27 10.75
C SER A 34 10.89 -1.12 10.51
N GLU A 35 10.13 -2.17 10.80
CA GLU A 35 8.67 -2.15 10.69
C GLU A 35 8.03 -1.05 11.54
N HIS A 36 8.61 -0.77 12.71
CA HIS A 36 8.14 0.30 13.59
C HIS A 36 8.31 1.68 12.95
N LYS A 37 9.48 1.95 12.33
CA LYS A 37 9.72 3.20 11.59
C LYS A 37 8.88 3.30 10.33
N PHE A 38 8.70 2.19 9.62
CA PHE A 38 7.82 2.11 8.46
C PHE A 38 6.40 2.53 8.86
N LYS A 39 5.86 1.92 9.93
CA LYS A 39 4.53 2.22 10.45
C LYS A 39 4.38 3.69 10.86
N GLU A 40 5.36 4.25 11.57
CA GLU A 40 5.32 5.65 12.00
C GLU A 40 5.29 6.61 10.80
N LYS A 41 6.16 6.40 9.80
CA LYS A 41 6.20 7.25 8.60
C LYS A 41 4.95 7.09 7.74
N LEU A 42 4.43 5.86 7.63
CA LEU A 42 3.17 5.57 6.94
C LEU A 42 2.00 6.30 7.61
N ASP A 43 1.92 6.26 8.94
CA ASP A 43 0.83 6.89 9.69
C ASP A 43 0.87 8.43 9.53
N LYS A 44 2.06 9.02 9.64
CA LYS A 44 2.30 10.45 9.35
C LYS A 44 1.89 10.84 7.93
N SER A 45 2.19 10.01 6.93
CA SER A 45 1.81 10.28 5.54
C SER A 45 0.29 10.27 5.29
N ARG A 46 -0.46 9.50 6.09
CA ARG A 46 -1.92 9.32 5.92
C ARG A 46 -2.74 10.35 6.68
N TYR A 47 -2.30 10.75 7.86
CA TYR A 47 -3.07 11.60 8.76
C TYR A 47 -2.43 12.97 9.01
N GLY A 48 -1.27 13.24 8.40
CA GLY A 48 -0.44 14.40 8.73
C GLY A 48 0.34 14.19 10.04
N ASP A 49 1.12 15.19 10.44
CA ASP A 49 1.80 15.19 11.74
C ASP A 49 0.73 15.33 12.83
N ARG A 50 0.26 14.19 13.34
CA ARG A 50 -0.68 14.11 14.46
C ARG A 50 0.01 14.35 15.81
N SER A 51 1.00 15.25 15.82
CA SER A 51 1.52 15.83 17.04
C SER A 51 0.43 16.73 17.61
N LEU A 52 -0.33 16.18 18.57
CA LEU A 52 -1.15 16.97 19.49
C LEU A 52 -0.26 17.87 20.34
#